data_AF-A0A224Z4T1-F1
#
_entry.id   AF-A0A224Z4T1-F1
#
_cell.length_a   1.000
_cell.length_b   1.000
_cell.length_c   1.000
_cell.angle_alpha   90.00
_cell.angle_beta   90.00
_cell.angle_gamma   90.00
#
_symmetry.space_group_name_H-M   'P 1'
#
loop_
_entity.id
_entity.type
_entity.pdbx_description
1 polymer ?
#
loop_
_entity_poly.entity_id
_entity_poly.type
_entity_poly.pdbx_seq_one_letter_code
_entity_poly.pdbx_strand_id
1 'polypeptide(L)'
;MREEFEKIGMRRSVEGVLLVHEHGLPHVLLLQLGTTFFKLPGGELNMGEDEVEGLKRLMTEILGRQDGVKQDWVIEDTVGNWWRPNFEPPQYPYVPPHITKPKEHKRLYLVQLPEKALFAVPKNYKLVAAPLFELYDNAQGYGPIISSLPQALSRFNFIYL
;
A
#
# COMPACT_ATOMS: atom_id res chain seq x y z
N MET A 1 0.95 -11.80 -15.37
CA MET A 1 2.26 -11.99 -14.71
C MET A 1 3.32 -12.74 -15.53
N ARG A 2 3.18 -14.03 -15.90
CA ARG A 2 4.22 -14.75 -16.67
C ARG A 2 4.50 -14.10 -18.03
N GLU A 3 3.45 -13.88 -18.81
CA GLU A 3 3.54 -13.24 -20.14
C GLU A 3 4.05 -11.80 -20.08
N GLU A 4 3.62 -11.02 -19.08
CA GLU A 4 4.16 -9.68 -18.83
C GLU A 4 5.66 -9.75 -18.52
N PHE A 5 6.08 -10.69 -17.67
CA PHE A 5 7.47 -10.81 -17.29
C PHE A 5 8.39 -11.08 -18.48
N GLU A 6 7.94 -11.86 -19.46
CA GLU A 6 8.67 -12.10 -20.71
C GLU A 6 8.79 -10.85 -21.58
N LYS A 7 7.78 -9.97 -21.58
CA LYS A 7 7.74 -8.77 -22.42
C LYS A 7 8.43 -7.55 -21.79
N ILE A 8 8.22 -7.35 -20.50
CA ILE A 8 8.54 -6.10 -19.79
C ILE A 8 9.44 -6.30 -18.57
N GLY A 9 9.75 -7.55 -18.21
CA GLY A 9 10.59 -7.88 -17.06
C GLY A 9 9.85 -7.85 -15.73
N MET A 10 10.57 -7.53 -14.66
CA MET A 10 10.02 -7.52 -13.30
C MET A 10 8.84 -6.57 -13.17
N ARG A 11 7.70 -7.06 -12.66
CA ARG A 11 6.55 -6.24 -12.31
C ARG A 11 6.94 -5.25 -11.20
N ARG A 12 6.50 -4.01 -11.32
CA ARG A 12 6.68 -3.01 -10.26
C ARG A 12 5.31 -2.60 -9.73
N SER A 13 5.16 -2.66 -8.41
CA SER A 13 3.91 -2.33 -7.72
C SER A 13 4.17 -1.29 -6.64
N VAL A 14 3.23 -0.39 -6.43
CA VAL A 14 3.30 0.64 -5.38
C VAL A 14 2.02 0.62 -4.53
N GLU A 15 2.18 0.77 -3.23
CA GLU A 15 1.09 0.82 -2.27
C GLU A 15 1.24 2.02 -1.33
N GLY A 16 0.12 2.71 -1.06
CA GLY A 16 0.04 3.85 -0.16
C GLY A 16 -0.43 3.45 1.23
N VAL A 17 0.33 3.84 2.25
CA VAL A 17 -0.03 3.72 3.67
C VAL A 17 -0.58 5.07 4.11
N LEU A 18 -1.89 5.14 4.34
CA LEU A 18 -2.55 6.33 4.89
C LEU A 18 -2.86 6.12 6.35
N LEU A 19 -2.59 7.15 7.15
CA LEU A 19 -2.80 7.12 8.59
C LEU A 19 -3.83 8.15 9.01
N VAL A 20 -4.67 7.76 9.96
CA VAL A 20 -5.53 8.65 10.75
C VAL A 20 -5.33 8.30 12.23
N HIS A 21 -5.95 9.06 13.13
CA HIS A 21 -5.99 8.68 14.53
C HIS A 21 -7.37 8.82 15.13
N GLU A 22 -7.62 8.00 16.13
CA GLU A 22 -8.79 8.08 17.00
C GLU A 22 -8.30 7.80 18.43
N HIS A 23 -8.70 8.63 19.40
CA HIS A 23 -8.26 8.53 20.80
C HIS A 23 -6.73 8.50 21.01
N GLY A 24 -5.98 9.21 20.16
CA GLY A 24 -4.50 9.24 20.23
C GLY A 24 -3.83 7.94 19.74
N LEU A 25 -4.57 7.07 19.04
CA LEU A 25 -4.06 5.82 18.49
C LEU A 25 -3.98 5.90 16.96
N PRO A 26 -2.84 5.57 16.35
CA PRO A 26 -2.69 5.56 14.89
C PRO A 26 -3.44 4.37 14.28
N HIS A 27 -4.18 4.64 13.21
CA HIS A 27 -4.92 3.67 12.42
C HIS A 27 -4.50 3.73 10.96
N VAL A 28 -4.29 2.58 10.34
CA VAL A 28 -4.03 2.46 8.89
C VAL A 28 -5.35 2.33 8.15
N LEU A 29 -5.55 3.11 7.10
CA LEU A 29 -6.69 2.95 6.20
C LEU A 29 -6.47 1.76 5.26
N LEU A 30 -7.38 0.78 5.31
CA LEU A 30 -7.35 -0.43 4.49
C LEU A 30 -8.62 -0.56 3.66
N LEU A 31 -8.49 -1.13 2.47
CA LEU A 31 -9.61 -1.54 1.62
C LEU A 31 -9.96 -2.98 1.93
N GLN A 32 -11.14 -3.20 2.47
CA GLN A 32 -11.69 -4.52 2.76
C GLN A 32 -12.58 -5.01 1.60
N LEU A 33 -12.34 -6.23 1.15
CA LEU A 33 -13.16 -6.95 0.17
C LEU A 33 -13.75 -8.20 0.83
N GLY A 34 -15.07 -8.26 0.95
CA GLY A 34 -15.71 -9.32 1.73
C GLY A 34 -15.39 -9.20 3.23
N THR A 35 -15.16 -10.32 3.91
CA THR A 35 -14.93 -10.34 5.37
C THR A 35 -13.46 -10.40 5.75
N THR A 36 -12.62 -11.15 5.01
CA THR A 36 -11.26 -11.50 5.42
C THR A 36 -10.15 -10.98 4.51
N PHE A 37 -10.48 -10.28 3.42
CA PHE A 37 -9.47 -9.79 2.49
C PHE A 37 -9.25 -8.29 2.67
N PHE A 38 -8.01 -7.92 2.99
CA PHE A 38 -7.59 -6.53 3.19
C PHE A 38 -6.45 -6.19 2.23
N LYS A 39 -6.46 -4.97 1.70
CA LYS A 39 -5.39 -4.45 0.86
C LYS A 39 -5.11 -2.98 1.15
N LEU A 40 -3.89 -2.55 0.88
CA LEU A 40 -3.55 -1.13 0.77
C LEU A 40 -4.04 -0.59 -0.58
N PRO A 41 -4.43 0.70 -0.67
CA PRO A 41 -4.65 1.34 -1.97
C PRO A 41 -3.33 1.45 -2.73
N GLY A 42 -3.36 1.15 -4.02
CA GLY A 42 -2.17 1.01 -4.84
C GLY A 42 -2.41 0.05 -6.00
N GLY A 43 -1.33 -0.33 -6.69
CA GLY A 43 -1.42 -1.16 -7.87
C GLY A 43 -0.12 -1.23 -8.67
N GLU A 44 -0.27 -1.69 -9.91
CA GLU A 44 0.83 -1.93 -10.84
C GLU A 44 1.19 -0.63 -11.58
N LEU A 45 2.48 -0.40 -11.76
CA LEU A 45 3.01 0.73 -12.53
C LEU A 45 3.06 0.41 -14.01
N ASN A 46 2.84 1.42 -14.84
CA ASN A 46 3.10 1.32 -16.28
C ASN A 46 4.61 1.23 -16.55
N MET A 47 4.98 0.72 -17.73
CA MET A 47 6.39 0.64 -18.13
C MET A 47 7.02 2.04 -18.15
N GLY A 48 8.13 2.21 -17.42
CA GLY A 48 8.85 3.48 -17.33
C GLY A 48 8.16 4.58 -16.53
N GLU A 49 7.00 4.31 -15.92
CA GLU A 49 6.29 5.27 -15.06
C GLU A 49 7.15 5.62 -13.84
N ASP A 50 7.05 6.84 -13.32
CA ASP A 50 7.65 7.15 -12.03
C ASP A 50 6.84 6.52 -10.89
N GLU A 51 7.50 6.05 -9.83
CA GLU A 51 6.81 5.33 -8.74
C GLU A 51 5.91 6.24 -7.92
N VAL A 52 6.32 7.48 -7.67
CA VAL A 52 5.54 8.47 -6.90
C VAL A 52 4.37 8.94 -7.75
N GLU A 53 4.60 9.34 -9.00
CA GLU A 53 3.53 9.79 -9.89
C GLU A 53 2.53 8.67 -10.21
N GLY A 54 3.02 7.44 -10.39
CA GLY A 54 2.17 6.27 -10.56
C GLY A 54 1.33 5.97 -9.32
N LEU A 55 1.90 6.12 -8.11
CA LEU A 55 1.11 5.98 -6.88
C LEU A 55 0.03 7.08 -6.79
N LYS A 56 0.34 8.34 -7.08
CA LYS A 56 -0.66 9.44 -7.10
C LYS A 56 -1.81 9.14 -8.08
N ARG A 57 -1.48 8.63 -9.27
CA ARG A 57 -2.47 8.18 -10.26
C ARG A 57 -3.36 7.07 -9.67
N LEU A 58 -2.76 6.01 -9.15
CA LEU A 58 -3.48 4.85 -8.58
C LEU A 58 -4.35 5.25 -7.36
N MET A 59 -3.85 6.13 -6.49
CA MET A 59 -4.60 6.68 -5.37
C MET A 59 -5.83 7.46 -5.84
N THR A 60 -5.67 8.26 -6.89
CA THR A 60 -6.78 9.01 -7.51
C THR A 60 -7.78 8.08 -8.17
N GLU A 61 -7.34 7.03 -8.86
CA GLU A 61 -8.22 6.03 -9.48
C GLU A 61 -9.04 5.26 -8.44
N ILE A 62 -8.46 4.97 -7.27
CA ILE A 62 -9.09 4.14 -6.24
C ILE A 62 -9.93 4.96 -5.25
N LEU A 63 -9.46 6.13 -4.80
CA LEU A 63 -10.08 6.92 -3.73
C LEU A 63 -10.47 8.34 -4.17
N GLY A 64 -10.07 8.78 -5.37
CA GLY A 64 -10.29 10.13 -5.86
C GLY A 64 -11.75 10.42 -6.20
N ARG A 65 -12.16 11.68 -6.00
CA ARG A 65 -13.54 12.12 -6.25
C ARG A 65 -13.84 12.16 -7.74
N GLN A 66 -15.08 11.83 -8.10
CA GLN A 66 -15.58 11.87 -9.49
C GLN A 66 -16.14 13.22 -9.91
N ASP A 67 -16.22 14.19 -8.99
CA ASP A 67 -16.75 15.54 -9.23
C ASP A 67 -15.72 16.52 -9.82
N GLY A 68 -14.55 16.01 -10.24
CA GLY A 68 -13.49 16.80 -10.86
C GLY A 68 -12.58 17.54 -9.87
N VAL A 69 -12.85 17.46 -8.56
CA VAL A 69 -11.94 18.00 -7.55
C VAL A 69 -10.72 17.09 -7.45
N LYS A 70 -9.58 17.58 -7.96
CA LYS A 70 -8.30 16.87 -7.82
C LYS A 70 -7.88 16.87 -6.35
N GLN A 71 -7.60 15.69 -5.85
CA GLN A 71 -6.98 15.52 -4.55
C GLN A 71 -5.46 15.54 -4.73
N ASP A 72 -4.78 16.43 -4.01
CA ASP A 72 -3.33 16.45 -3.99
C ASP A 72 -2.81 15.41 -3.00
N TRP A 73 -2.04 14.45 -3.50
CA TRP A 73 -1.50 13.35 -2.71
C TRP A 73 -0.04 13.64 -2.39
N VAL A 74 0.24 13.88 -1.11
CA VAL A 74 1.60 14.10 -0.61
C VAL A 74 2.22 12.74 -0.28
N ILE A 75 3.09 12.26 -1.18
CA ILE A 75 3.85 11.02 -1.00
C ILE A 75 5.18 11.38 -0.35
N GLU A 76 5.39 10.98 0.89
CA GLU A 76 6.58 11.40 1.65
C GLU A 76 7.69 10.33 1.61
N ASP A 77 7.52 9.30 2.41
CA ASP A 77 8.59 8.40 2.82
C ASP A 77 8.38 6.99 2.27
N THR A 78 9.47 6.30 1.93
CA THR A 78 9.39 4.85 1.71
C THR A 78 9.27 4.14 3.06
N VAL A 79 8.22 3.34 3.21
CA VAL A 79 7.94 2.54 4.41
C VAL A 79 8.62 1.17 4.33
N GLY A 80 8.67 0.58 3.14
CA GLY A 80 9.29 -0.74 2.96
C GLY A 80 9.29 -1.22 1.52
N ASN A 81 10.03 -2.30 1.27
CA ASN A 81 10.14 -2.95 -0.02
C ASN A 81 9.94 -4.46 0.15
N TRP A 82 9.24 -5.07 -0.80
CA TRP A 82 8.93 -6.48 -0.82
C TRP A 82 9.19 -7.07 -2.21
N TRP A 83 9.72 -8.28 -2.25
CA TRP A 83 10.06 -8.98 -3.48
C TRP A 83 9.36 -10.33 -3.58
N ARG A 84 8.81 -10.61 -4.75
CA ARG A 84 8.28 -11.92 -5.12
C ARG A 84 9.32 -12.66 -5.97
N PRO A 85 9.92 -13.76 -5.50
CA PRO A 85 10.99 -14.44 -6.25
C PRO A 85 10.47 -15.26 -7.44
N ASN A 86 9.27 -15.84 -7.29
CA ASN A 86 8.67 -16.80 -8.23
C ASN A 86 7.25 -16.34 -8.66
N PHE A 87 6.63 -17.05 -9.59
CA PHE A 87 5.23 -16.80 -9.99
C PHE A 87 4.23 -17.44 -9.01
N GLU A 88 4.47 -17.23 -7.72
CA GLU A 88 3.76 -17.84 -6.59
C GLU A 88 3.48 -16.79 -5.50
N PRO A 89 2.51 -17.03 -4.59
CA PRO A 89 2.09 -16.06 -3.57
C PRO A 89 3.17 -15.49 -2.61
N PRO A 90 4.22 -16.23 -2.19
CA PRO A 90 5.18 -15.74 -1.20
C PRO A 90 5.92 -14.47 -1.61
N GLN A 91 6.07 -13.54 -0.66
CA GLN A 91 6.80 -12.28 -0.80
C GLN A 91 7.71 -12.10 0.42
N TYR A 92 8.86 -11.47 0.21
CA TYR A 92 9.89 -11.30 1.25
C TYR A 92 10.35 -9.84 1.34
N PRO A 93 10.66 -9.32 2.54
CA PRO A 93 11.16 -7.95 2.72
C PRO A 93 12.65 -7.79 2.36
N TYR A 94 13.18 -8.71 1.55
CA TYR A 94 14.54 -8.75 1.02
C TYR A 94 14.53 -9.56 -0.27
N VAL A 95 15.57 -9.43 -1.10
CA VAL A 95 15.77 -10.33 -2.25
C VAL A 95 16.39 -11.64 -1.74
N PRO A 96 15.72 -12.80 -1.87
CA PRO A 96 16.25 -14.05 -1.32
C PRO A 96 17.58 -14.49 -1.97
N PRO A 97 18.41 -15.28 -1.27
CA PRO A 97 19.67 -15.77 -1.83
C PRO A 97 19.49 -16.47 -3.19
N HIS A 98 20.44 -16.25 -4.09
CA HIS A 98 20.46 -16.80 -5.46
C HIS A 98 19.31 -16.33 -6.39
N ILE A 99 18.43 -15.44 -5.94
CA ILE A 99 17.41 -14.81 -6.79
C ILE A 99 18.01 -13.58 -7.48
N THR A 100 18.35 -13.71 -8.76
CA THR A 100 18.86 -12.60 -9.58
C THR A 100 17.77 -11.87 -10.37
N LYS A 101 16.61 -12.51 -10.55
CA LYS A 101 15.48 -12.01 -11.35
C LYS A 101 14.14 -12.22 -10.62
N PRO A 102 13.84 -11.42 -9.57
CA PRO A 102 12.53 -11.46 -8.93
C PRO A 102 11.42 -11.10 -9.92
N LYS A 103 10.21 -11.64 -9.70
CA LYS A 103 9.05 -11.47 -10.59
C LYS A 103 8.26 -10.20 -10.29
N GLU A 104 8.31 -9.74 -9.05
CA GLU A 104 7.69 -8.49 -8.62
C GLU A 104 8.57 -7.81 -7.57
N HIS A 105 8.66 -6.49 -7.67
CA HIS A 105 9.14 -5.61 -6.60
C HIS A 105 8.00 -4.67 -6.24
N LYS A 106 7.58 -4.72 -4.98
CA LYS A 106 6.52 -3.92 -4.40
C LYS A 106 7.12 -2.91 -3.42
N ARG A 107 6.77 -1.63 -3.56
CA ARG A 107 7.23 -0.56 -2.67
C ARG A 107 6.05 0.09 -1.95
N LEU A 108 6.22 0.31 -0.66
CA LEU A 108 5.22 0.95 0.20
C LEU A 108 5.65 2.38 0.51
N TYR A 109 4.73 3.32 0.41
CA TYR A 109 4.96 4.73 0.69
C TYR A 109 4.01 5.26 1.75
N LEU A 110 4.49 6.12 2.63
CA LEU A 110 3.66 6.90 3.54
C LEU A 110 3.01 8.03 2.74
N VAL A 111 1.68 8.12 2.81
CA VAL A 111 0.90 9.17 2.15
C VAL A 111 0.32 10.07 3.21
N GLN A 112 0.79 11.32 3.26
CA GLN A 112 0.31 12.31 4.21
C GLN A 112 -1.05 12.84 3.75
N LEU A 113 -2.03 12.78 4.66
CA LEU A 113 -3.36 13.29 4.44
C LEU A 113 -3.48 14.75 4.88
N PRO A 114 -4.26 15.58 4.17
CA PRO A 114 -4.65 16.88 4.70
C PRO A 114 -5.56 16.70 5.91
N GLU A 115 -5.75 17.78 6.69
CA GLU A 115 -6.64 17.79 7.87
C GLU A 115 -8.04 17.24 7.55
N LYS A 116 -8.56 17.53 6.35
CA LYS A 116 -9.86 17.05 5.88
C LYS A 116 -9.75 16.56 4.45
N ALA A 117 -10.26 15.35 4.21
CA ALA A 117 -10.30 14.71 2.91
C ALA A 117 -11.65 14.00 2.72
N LEU A 118 -12.12 13.92 1.48
CA LEU A 118 -13.28 13.13 1.09
C LEU A 118 -12.84 12.04 0.11
N PHE A 119 -13.02 10.78 0.47
CA PHE A 119 -12.69 9.64 -0.39
C PHE A 119 -13.93 9.10 -1.09
N ALA A 120 -13.83 8.85 -2.39
CA ALA A 120 -14.85 8.11 -3.14
C ALA A 120 -14.45 6.63 -3.20
N VAL A 121 -15.00 5.82 -2.30
CA VAL A 121 -14.65 4.40 -2.19
C VAL A 121 -15.49 3.57 -3.19
N PRO A 122 -14.89 2.68 -4.00
CA PRO A 122 -15.65 1.85 -4.93
C PRO A 122 -16.62 0.93 -4.19
N LYS A 123 -17.81 0.70 -4.75
CA LYS A 123 -18.93 0.02 -4.06
C LYS A 123 -18.62 -1.40 -3.55
N ASN A 124 -17.68 -2.09 -4.16
CA ASN A 124 -17.27 -3.44 -3.77
C ASN A 124 -16.24 -3.46 -2.63
N TYR A 125 -15.70 -2.30 -2.24
CA TYR A 125 -14.79 -2.16 -1.12
C TYR A 125 -15.45 -1.42 0.04
N LYS A 126 -15.02 -1.75 1.25
CA LYS A 126 -15.23 -0.93 2.44
C LYS A 126 -13.89 -0.34 2.84
N LEU A 127 -13.84 0.97 3.08
CA LEU A 127 -12.67 1.61 3.69
C LEU A 127 -12.79 1.47 5.20
N VAL A 128 -11.80 0.86 5.84
CA VAL A 128 -11.75 0.64 7.29
C VAL A 128 -10.49 1.27 7.86
N ALA A 129 -10.55 1.76 9.10
CA ALA A 129 -9.40 2.23 9.84
C ALA A 129 -9.01 1.14 10.84
N ALA A 130 -7.85 0.50 10.64
CA ALA A 130 -7.37 -0.58 11.49
C ALA A 130 -6.26 -0.06 12.43
N PRO A 131 -6.44 -0.10 13.76
CA PRO A 131 -5.42 0.35 14.70
C PRO A 131 -4.17 -0.53 14.62
N LEU A 132 -3.00 0.05 14.88
CA LEU A 132 -1.73 -0.69 14.78
C LEU A 132 -1.68 -1.96 15.65
N PHE A 133 -2.35 -1.98 16.81
CA PHE A 133 -2.37 -3.17 17.68
C PHE A 133 -3.17 -4.34 17.10
N GLU A 134 -4.14 -4.10 16.21
CA GLU A 134 -4.89 -5.17 15.52
C GLU A 134 -4.06 -5.79 14.39
N LEU A 135 -3.19 -4.97 13.78
CA LEU A 135 -2.31 -5.38 12.68
C LEU A 135 -1.07 -6.13 13.18
N TYR A 136 -0.51 -5.70 14.32
CA TYR A 136 0.76 -6.18 14.83
C TYR A 136 0.76 -7.70 15.02
N ASP A 137 1.70 -8.36 14.34
CA ASP A 137 1.92 -9.83 14.41
C ASP A 137 0.70 -10.67 13.98
N ASN A 138 -0.25 -10.09 13.26
CA ASN A 138 -1.47 -10.76 12.78
C ASN A 138 -1.40 -11.08 11.27
N ALA A 139 -0.36 -11.82 10.87
CA ALA A 139 -0.18 -12.20 9.47
C ALA A 139 -1.28 -13.15 8.95
N GLN A 140 -1.95 -13.88 9.85
CA GLN A 140 -3.06 -14.77 9.50
C GLN A 140 -4.29 -13.97 9.01
N GLY A 141 -4.58 -12.83 9.64
CA GLY A 141 -5.70 -11.96 9.26
C GLY A 141 -5.36 -10.98 8.13
N TYR A 142 -4.16 -10.38 8.18
CA TYR A 142 -3.81 -9.24 7.30
C TYR A 142 -2.73 -9.54 6.26
N GLY A 143 -2.15 -10.74 6.29
CA GLY A 143 -0.99 -11.07 5.48
C GLY A 143 0.30 -10.39 5.98
N PRO A 144 1.48 -10.87 5.49
CA PRO A 144 2.77 -10.51 6.07
C PRO A 144 3.16 -9.04 5.89
N ILE A 145 2.64 -8.37 4.86
CA ILE A 145 2.95 -6.97 4.56
C ILE A 145 2.25 -6.05 5.55
N ILE A 146 0.91 -6.13 5.61
CA ILE A 146 0.09 -5.25 6.44
C ILE A 146 0.38 -5.51 7.93
N SER A 147 0.57 -6.76 8.33
CA SER A 147 0.84 -7.10 9.74
C SER A 147 2.21 -6.62 10.25
N SER A 148 3.11 -6.21 9.34
CA SER A 148 4.43 -5.65 9.66
C SER A 148 4.46 -4.11 9.67
N LEU A 149 3.36 -3.45 9.28
CA LEU A 149 3.28 -1.99 9.26
C LEU A 149 3.55 -1.35 10.63
N PRO A 150 3.09 -1.90 11.77
CA PRO A 150 3.41 -1.29 13.07
C PRO A 150 4.91 -1.18 13.33
N GLN A 151 5.71 -2.18 12.95
CA GLN A 151 7.16 -2.15 13.05
C GLN A 151 7.74 -1.10 12.10
N ALA A 152 7.31 -1.08 10.85
CA ALA A 152 7.81 -0.14 9.83
C ALA A 152 7.47 1.32 10.15
N LEU A 153 6.33 1.55 10.80
CA LEU A 153 5.83 2.87 11.19
C LEU A 153 6.39 3.37 12.53
N SER A 154 7.02 2.49 13.32
CA SER A 154 7.56 2.85 14.66
C SER A 154 8.65 3.93 14.64
N ARG A 155 9.28 4.19 13.49
CA ARG A 155 10.31 5.22 13.31
C ARG A 155 9.76 6.64 13.20
N PHE A 156 8.46 6.81 12.96
CA PHE A 156 7.85 8.13 12.76
C PHE A 156 7.39 8.73 14.08
N ASN A 157 7.61 10.03 14.24
CA ASN A 157 7.07 10.80 15.35
C ASN A 157 5.70 11.37 14.97
N PHE A 158 4.61 10.68 15.34
CA PHE A 158 3.25 11.13 15.03
C PHE A 158 2.82 12.31 15.90
N ILE A 159 2.23 13.32 15.26
CA ILE A 159 1.59 14.44 15.93
C ILE A 159 0.08 14.22 15.84
N TYR A 160 -0.55 14.06 17.00
CA TYR A 160 -2.00 13.95 17.12
C TYR A 160 -2.56 15.34 17.42
N LEU A 161 -3.30 15.90 16.46
CA LEU A 161 -3.88 17.26 16.55
C LEU A 161 -5.29 17.22 17.13
#